data_AF-A0A4Y9Z268-F1
#
_entry.id   AF-A0A4Y9Z268-F1
#
_cell.length_a   1.000
_cell.length_b   1.000
_cell.length_c   1.000
_cell.angle_alpha   90.00
_cell.angle_beta   90.00
_cell.angle_gamma   90.00
#
_symmetry.space_group_name_H-M   'P 1'
#
loop_
_entity.id
_entity.type
_entity.pdbx_description
1 polymer ?
#
loop_
_entity_poly.entity_id
_entity_poly.type
_entity_poly.pdbx_seq_one_letter_code
_entity_poly.pdbx_strand_id
1 'polypeptide(L)'
;MFWGSDLRCPLAALAEARALALSGKASWLGDLRLALSKLTTPVDFDVAAPLTEDGVAGCLEDLRTSLVTDLKQQINGSTRLTILSARKQRDPALERRVYLAVTNRGHRLALCRLLASDHPLAVEVLRRHTPTVPREQRLCRFCRLQGSVEDEVHVLLKCSAEELRHARKQFLDAVFARRPLWRISRERMPERFLADCSADKDVVAAFAEYVHSIFELCDTVPMAVVPIEEPVQTAA
;
A
#
# COMPACT_ATOMS: atom_id res chain seq x y z
N MET A 1 10.54 -49.06 -15.76
CA MET A 1 10.52 -48.25 -17.00
C MET A 1 9.13 -48.32 -17.61
N PHE A 2 8.11 -47.64 -17.08
CA PHE A 2 6.79 -47.45 -17.74
C PHE A 2 6.00 -46.37 -17.00
N TRP A 3 6.21 -45.11 -17.37
CA TRP A 3 5.26 -44.02 -17.14
C TRP A 3 5.24 -43.18 -18.42
N GLY A 4 4.67 -43.75 -19.49
CA GLY A 4 4.20 -42.95 -20.60
C GLY A 4 2.85 -42.37 -20.18
N SER A 5 2.82 -41.10 -19.78
CA SER A 5 1.61 -40.40 -19.38
C SER A 5 0.58 -40.42 -20.51
N ASP A 6 -0.54 -41.13 -20.32
CA ASP A 6 -1.63 -41.18 -21.28
C ASP A 6 -2.35 -39.82 -21.34
N LEU A 7 -1.89 -38.96 -22.27
CA LEU A 7 -2.42 -37.60 -22.48
C LEU A 7 -3.83 -37.58 -23.09
N ARG A 8 -4.41 -38.74 -23.43
CA ARG A 8 -5.73 -38.81 -24.07
C ARG A 8 -6.85 -38.27 -23.18
N CYS A 9 -6.85 -38.58 -21.89
CA CYS A 9 -7.88 -38.11 -20.97
C CYS A 9 -7.83 -36.58 -20.74
N PRO A 10 -6.66 -35.96 -20.44
CA PRO A 10 -6.56 -34.51 -20.34
C PRO A 10 -6.96 -33.75 -21.61
N LEU A 11 -6.54 -34.25 -22.79
CA LEU A 11 -6.87 -33.61 -24.07
C LEU A 11 -8.37 -33.73 -24.39
N ALA A 12 -8.99 -34.87 -24.09
CA ALA A 12 -10.43 -35.05 -24.26
C ALA A 12 -11.24 -34.11 -23.33
N ALA A 13 -10.83 -34.00 -22.06
CA ALA A 13 -11.46 -33.08 -21.10
C ALA A 13 -11.31 -31.62 -21.52
N LEU A 14 -10.16 -31.23 -22.09
CA LEU A 14 -9.95 -29.88 -22.63
C LEU A 14 -10.86 -29.61 -23.84
N ALA A 15 -10.96 -30.58 -24.77
CA ALA A 15 -11.82 -30.46 -25.94
C ALA A 15 -13.30 -30.34 -25.57
N GLU A 16 -13.76 -31.14 -24.60
CA GLU A 16 -15.11 -31.06 -24.05
C GLU A 16 -15.37 -29.70 -23.41
N ALA A 17 -14.47 -29.23 -22.54
CA ALA A 17 -14.62 -27.92 -21.89
C ALA A 17 -14.70 -26.78 -22.91
N ARG A 18 -13.91 -26.83 -23.99
CA ARG A 18 -14.00 -25.87 -25.11
C ARG A 18 -15.34 -25.96 -25.82
N ALA A 19 -15.82 -27.15 -26.17
CA ALA A 19 -17.10 -27.32 -26.84
C ALA A 19 -18.25 -26.77 -25.99
N LEU A 20 -18.25 -27.04 -24.68
CA LEU A 20 -19.21 -26.50 -23.73
C LEU A 20 -19.16 -24.96 -23.71
N ALA A 21 -17.98 -24.37 -23.55
CA ALA A 21 -17.81 -22.92 -23.54
C ALA A 21 -18.31 -22.24 -24.83
N LEU A 22 -17.98 -22.79 -26.01
CA LEU A 22 -18.43 -22.27 -27.31
C LEU A 22 -19.96 -22.38 -27.48
N SER A 23 -20.58 -23.41 -26.90
CA SER A 23 -22.04 -23.59 -26.88
C SER A 23 -22.76 -22.75 -25.81
N GLY A 24 -22.05 -21.90 -25.08
CA GLY A 24 -22.60 -21.09 -23.99
C GLY A 24 -22.98 -21.88 -22.74
N LYS A 25 -22.49 -23.12 -22.60
CA LYS A 25 -22.72 -23.98 -21.43
C LYS A 25 -21.60 -23.81 -20.39
N ALA A 26 -21.93 -24.11 -19.14
CA ALA A 26 -20.98 -24.04 -18.03
C ALA A 26 -19.78 -24.97 -18.25
N SER A 27 -18.59 -24.43 -18.06
CA SER A 27 -17.31 -25.15 -18.16
C SER A 27 -16.22 -24.30 -17.52
N TRP A 28 -15.18 -24.95 -16.99
CA TRP A 28 -14.05 -24.24 -16.37
C TRP A 28 -13.37 -23.27 -17.35
N LEU A 29 -13.32 -23.60 -18.66
CA LEU A 29 -12.71 -22.76 -19.68
C LEU A 29 -13.56 -21.52 -19.99
N GLY A 30 -14.90 -21.68 -19.98
CA GLY A 30 -15.82 -20.55 -20.07
C GLY A 30 -15.78 -19.65 -18.84
N ASP A 31 -15.66 -20.24 -17.65
CA ASP A 31 -15.51 -19.52 -16.38
C ASP A 31 -14.19 -18.73 -16.35
N LEU A 32 -13.10 -19.30 -16.86
CA LEU A 32 -11.82 -18.61 -17.00
C LEU A 32 -11.95 -17.37 -17.90
N ARG A 33 -12.54 -17.51 -19.11
CA ARG A 33 -12.82 -16.37 -19.99
C ARG A 33 -13.63 -15.29 -19.28
N LEU A 34 -14.67 -15.70 -18.57
CA LEU A 34 -15.53 -14.77 -17.84
C LEU A 34 -14.76 -14.03 -16.73
N ALA A 35 -13.95 -14.75 -15.95
CA ALA A 35 -13.14 -14.17 -14.88
C ALA A 35 -12.14 -13.15 -15.45
N LEU A 36 -11.44 -13.50 -16.52
CA LEU A 36 -10.49 -12.61 -17.21
C LEU A 36 -11.15 -11.35 -17.78
N SER A 37 -12.36 -11.48 -18.33
CA SER A 37 -13.12 -10.34 -18.86
C SER A 37 -13.66 -9.38 -17.79
N LYS A 38 -13.77 -9.84 -16.53
CA LYS A 38 -14.29 -9.07 -15.39
C LYS A 38 -13.22 -8.29 -14.65
N LEU A 39 -11.95 -8.43 -15.03
CA LEU A 39 -10.86 -7.65 -14.44
C LEU A 39 -11.02 -6.15 -14.79
N THR A 40 -10.52 -5.26 -13.93
CA THR A 40 -10.55 -3.81 -14.16
C THR A 40 -9.94 -3.42 -15.51
N THR A 41 -8.87 -4.12 -15.91
CA THR A 41 -8.38 -4.14 -17.29
C THR A 41 -8.68 -5.52 -17.86
N PRO A 42 -9.73 -5.68 -18.69
CA PRO A 42 -10.10 -6.98 -19.22
C PRO A 42 -8.96 -7.63 -19.99
N VAL A 43 -8.75 -8.93 -19.78
CA VAL A 43 -7.81 -9.74 -20.56
C VAL A 43 -8.62 -10.54 -21.56
N ASP A 44 -8.29 -10.38 -22.85
CA ASP A 44 -8.94 -11.14 -23.89
C ASP A 44 -8.46 -12.61 -23.83
N PHE A 45 -9.42 -13.52 -23.90
CA PHE A 45 -9.15 -14.96 -23.89
C PHE A 45 -10.11 -15.63 -24.86
N ASP A 46 -9.67 -15.71 -26.10
CA ASP A 46 -10.45 -16.34 -27.15
C ASP A 46 -10.44 -17.87 -26.99
N VAL A 47 -11.57 -18.40 -26.54
CA VAL A 47 -11.78 -19.84 -26.36
C VAL A 47 -11.84 -20.58 -27.70
N ALA A 48 -12.15 -19.88 -28.80
CA ALA A 48 -12.16 -20.45 -30.15
C ALA A 48 -10.74 -20.59 -30.73
N ALA A 49 -9.81 -19.72 -30.35
CA ALA A 49 -8.43 -19.79 -30.78
C ALA A 49 -7.73 -21.08 -30.27
N PRO A 50 -6.78 -21.65 -31.03
CA PRO A 50 -5.95 -22.76 -30.55
C PRO A 50 -5.22 -22.40 -29.25
N LEU A 51 -5.24 -23.30 -28.27
CA LEU A 51 -4.49 -23.11 -27.02
C LEU A 51 -3.06 -23.57 -27.27
N THR A 52 -2.20 -22.64 -27.67
CA THR A 52 -0.76 -22.86 -27.84
C THR A 52 -0.02 -22.45 -26.57
N GLU A 53 1.18 -22.99 -26.37
CA GLU A 53 2.05 -22.58 -25.25
C GLU A 53 2.32 -21.06 -25.30
N ASP A 54 2.60 -20.52 -26.48
CA ASP A 54 2.80 -19.08 -26.70
C ASP A 54 1.55 -18.25 -26.36
N GLY A 55 0.36 -18.73 -26.73
CA GLY A 55 -0.90 -18.06 -26.43
C GLY A 55 -1.20 -18.03 -24.93
N VAL A 56 -0.91 -19.15 -24.23
CA VAL A 56 -1.03 -19.21 -22.77
C VAL A 56 -0.02 -18.29 -22.10
N ALA A 57 1.23 -18.28 -22.57
CA ALA A 57 2.26 -17.38 -22.05
C ALA A 57 1.90 -15.90 -22.25
N GLY A 58 1.37 -15.53 -23.42
CA GLY A 58 0.87 -14.18 -23.70
C GLY A 58 -0.28 -13.79 -22.77
N CYS A 59 -1.28 -14.67 -22.62
CA CYS A 59 -2.41 -14.44 -21.71
C CYS A 59 -1.96 -14.26 -20.25
N LEU A 60 -0.94 -15.01 -19.79
CA LEU A 60 -0.36 -14.84 -18.46
C LEU A 60 0.32 -13.48 -18.28
N GLU A 61 1.00 -12.97 -19.31
CA GLU A 61 1.62 -11.65 -19.26
C GLU A 61 0.58 -10.51 -19.30
N ASP A 62 -0.48 -10.67 -20.10
CA ASP A 62 -1.61 -9.74 -20.13
C ASP A 62 -2.34 -9.71 -18.78
N LEU A 63 -2.56 -10.88 -18.18
CA LEU A 63 -3.09 -11.00 -16.82
C LEU A 63 -2.20 -10.29 -15.80
N ARG A 64 -0.88 -10.53 -15.85
CA ARG A 64 0.08 -9.85 -14.97
C ARG A 64 -0.02 -8.33 -15.14
N THR A 65 -0.07 -7.84 -16.37
CA THR A 65 -0.18 -6.42 -16.70
C THR A 65 -1.49 -5.82 -16.19
N SER A 66 -2.62 -6.51 -16.39
CA SER A 66 -3.93 -6.13 -15.87
C SER A 66 -3.92 -5.98 -14.35
N LEU A 67 -3.43 -7.00 -13.63
CA LEU A 67 -3.37 -7.00 -12.16
C LEU A 67 -2.45 -5.89 -11.63
N VAL A 68 -1.28 -5.68 -12.24
CA VAL A 68 -0.36 -4.61 -11.85
C VAL A 68 -0.98 -3.23 -12.09
N THR A 69 -1.71 -3.06 -13.19
CA THR A 69 -2.38 -1.81 -13.54
C THR A 69 -3.49 -1.50 -12.54
N ASP A 70 -4.33 -2.47 -12.22
CA ASP A 70 -5.39 -2.34 -11.22
C ASP A 70 -4.82 -1.98 -9.84
N LEU A 71 -3.78 -2.69 -9.38
CA LEU A 71 -3.09 -2.35 -8.13
C LEU A 71 -2.55 -0.92 -8.10
N LYS A 72 -1.93 -0.47 -9.20
CA LYS A 72 -1.45 0.92 -9.32
C LYS A 72 -2.60 1.93 -9.25
N GLN A 73 -3.73 1.65 -9.89
CA GLN A 73 -4.92 2.50 -9.85
C GLN A 73 -5.49 2.58 -8.43
N GLN A 74 -5.62 1.45 -7.75
CA GLN A 74 -6.09 1.40 -6.36
C GLN A 74 -5.18 2.17 -5.40
N ILE A 75 -3.85 2.03 -5.55
CA ILE A 75 -2.88 2.76 -4.72
C ILE A 75 -2.96 4.27 -4.99
N ASN A 76 -2.96 4.68 -6.26
CA ASN A 76 -2.94 6.09 -6.64
C ASN A 76 -4.29 6.80 -6.38
N GLY A 77 -5.41 6.06 -6.43
CA GLY A 77 -6.74 6.57 -6.08
C GLY A 77 -7.03 6.59 -4.58
N SER A 78 -6.18 5.99 -3.75
CA SER A 78 -6.40 5.90 -2.31
C SER A 78 -5.94 7.15 -1.59
N THR A 79 -6.82 7.73 -0.78
CA THR A 79 -6.49 8.81 0.15
C THR A 79 -5.70 8.36 1.39
N ARG A 80 -5.52 7.05 1.56
CA ARG A 80 -4.82 6.43 2.70
C ARG A 80 -3.36 6.20 2.40
N LEU A 81 -3.10 5.64 1.23
CA LEU A 81 -1.81 5.05 0.87
C LEU A 81 -0.83 6.12 0.37
N THR A 82 -0.76 7.26 1.04
CA THR A 82 -0.03 8.47 0.64
C THR A 82 1.46 8.20 0.40
N ILE A 83 2.10 7.43 1.27
CA ILE A 83 3.52 7.05 1.12
C ILE A 83 3.70 6.04 -0.01
N LEU A 84 2.76 5.10 -0.19
CA LEU A 84 2.83 4.11 -1.27
C LEU A 84 2.61 4.75 -2.64
N SER A 85 1.66 5.67 -2.75
CA SER A 85 1.36 6.38 -4.01
C SER A 85 2.49 7.33 -4.41
N ALA A 86 3.28 7.83 -3.44
CA ALA A 86 4.48 8.62 -3.70
C ALA A 86 5.68 7.80 -4.23
N ARG A 87 5.60 6.45 -4.30
CA ARG A 87 6.68 5.60 -4.83
C ARG A 87 6.96 5.84 -6.31
N LYS A 88 8.14 5.38 -6.76
CA LYS A 88 8.57 5.57 -8.16
C LYS A 88 7.68 4.66 -9.01
N GLN A 89 7.05 5.21 -10.04
CA GLN A 89 6.15 4.45 -10.96
C GLN A 89 6.83 3.24 -11.63
N ARG A 90 8.17 3.26 -11.72
CA ARG A 90 9.01 2.17 -12.24
C ARG A 90 9.28 1.04 -11.24
N ASP A 91 8.81 1.18 -9.99
CA ASP A 91 8.98 0.17 -8.96
C ASP A 91 8.07 -1.04 -9.26
N PRO A 92 8.60 -2.25 -9.49
CA PRO A 92 7.80 -3.40 -9.85
C PRO A 92 6.81 -3.74 -8.74
N ALA A 93 5.51 -3.78 -9.05
CA ALA A 93 4.47 -3.94 -8.02
C ALA A 93 4.62 -5.25 -7.22
N LEU A 94 5.15 -6.29 -7.85
CA LEU A 94 5.26 -7.66 -7.30
C LEU A 94 6.64 -7.98 -6.69
N GLU A 95 7.56 -7.02 -6.62
CA GLU A 95 8.88 -7.29 -6.04
C GLU A 95 8.87 -7.36 -4.51
N ARG A 96 9.70 -8.26 -3.97
CA ARG A 96 9.94 -8.34 -2.53
C ARG A 96 10.55 -7.03 -2.05
N ARG A 97 9.86 -6.36 -1.14
CA ARG A 97 10.24 -5.03 -0.67
C ARG A 97 11.41 -5.06 0.30
N VAL A 98 12.26 -4.04 0.20
CA VAL A 98 13.47 -3.88 1.02
C VAL A 98 13.15 -3.84 2.52
N TYR A 99 12.09 -3.14 2.92
CA TYR A 99 11.67 -3.09 4.34
C TYR A 99 11.28 -4.45 4.94
N LEU A 100 10.93 -5.44 4.11
CA LEU A 100 10.66 -6.80 4.60
C LEU A 100 11.94 -7.53 5.04
N ALA A 101 13.12 -7.01 4.69
CA ALA A 101 14.41 -7.56 5.11
C ALA A 101 14.90 -6.99 6.45
N VAL A 102 14.20 -6.03 7.07
CA VAL A 102 14.56 -5.50 8.39
C VAL A 102 14.48 -6.64 9.42
N THR A 103 15.58 -6.90 10.13
CA THR A 103 15.72 -8.06 11.03
C THR A 103 14.75 -7.99 12.22
N ASN A 104 14.70 -6.84 12.92
CA ASN A 104 13.83 -6.66 14.07
C ASN A 104 12.35 -6.73 13.66
N ARG A 105 11.60 -7.65 14.29
CA ARG A 105 10.18 -7.89 13.99
C ARG A 105 9.30 -6.68 14.29
N GLY A 106 9.52 -6.00 15.42
CA GLY A 106 8.75 -4.81 15.82
C GLY A 106 8.94 -3.68 14.83
N HIS A 107 10.19 -3.38 14.47
CA HIS A 107 10.54 -2.33 13.51
C HIS A 107 9.94 -2.62 12.13
N ARG A 108 10.09 -3.86 11.65
CA ARG A 108 9.50 -4.30 10.38
C ARG A 108 7.97 -4.17 10.38
N LEU A 109 7.31 -4.57 11.46
CA LEU A 109 5.86 -4.48 11.60
C LEU A 109 5.40 -3.01 11.61
N ALA A 110 6.09 -2.14 12.34
CA ALA A 110 5.78 -0.71 12.38
C ALA A 110 5.85 -0.08 10.98
N LEU A 111 6.88 -0.41 10.20
CA LEU A 111 7.02 0.08 8.83
C LEU A 111 5.94 -0.49 7.89
N CYS A 112 5.58 -1.77 8.01
CA CYS A 112 4.45 -2.34 7.27
C CYS A 112 3.13 -1.63 7.59
N ARG A 113 2.86 -1.37 8.89
CA ARG A 113 1.67 -0.66 9.35
C ARG A 113 1.63 0.78 8.85
N LEU A 114 2.78 1.46 8.83
CA LEU A 114 2.91 2.81 8.25
C LEU A 114 2.49 2.81 6.77
N LEU A 115 3.06 1.90 5.98
CA LEU A 115 2.83 1.84 4.53
C LEU A 115 1.43 1.36 4.16
N ALA A 116 0.82 0.49 4.96
CA ALA A 116 -0.52 -0.05 4.72
C ALA A 116 -1.64 0.82 5.34
N SER A 117 -1.31 2.00 5.90
CA SER A 117 -2.25 2.88 6.60
C SER A 117 -3.01 2.16 7.71
N ASP A 118 -2.27 1.42 8.53
CA ASP A 118 -2.75 0.70 9.72
C ASP A 118 -1.95 1.08 10.97
N HIS A 119 -1.59 2.35 11.05
CA HIS A 119 -0.74 2.93 12.08
C HIS A 119 -1.55 3.68 13.16
N PRO A 120 -0.97 3.94 14.34
CA PRO A 120 -1.69 4.55 15.47
C PRO A 120 -1.96 6.05 15.33
N LEU A 121 -1.51 6.70 14.24
CA LEU A 121 -1.73 8.14 14.04
C LEU A 121 -3.23 8.48 13.91
N ALA A 122 -3.61 9.65 14.41
CA ALA A 122 -5.00 10.07 14.49
C ALA A 122 -5.68 10.15 13.12
N VAL A 123 -4.93 10.43 12.04
CA VAL A 123 -5.47 10.44 10.67
C VAL A 123 -6.13 9.11 10.30
N GLU A 124 -5.63 7.96 10.78
CA GLU A 124 -6.21 6.64 10.52
C GLU A 124 -7.12 6.16 11.66
N VAL A 125 -6.76 6.41 12.93
CA VAL A 125 -7.60 5.92 14.04
C VAL A 125 -8.93 6.67 14.11
N LEU A 126 -8.92 8.00 14.04
CA LEU A 126 -10.13 8.81 14.11
C LEU A 126 -10.97 8.75 12.83
N ARG A 127 -10.41 8.24 11.73
CA ARG A 127 -11.16 7.89 10.52
C ARG A 127 -12.11 6.71 10.76
N ARG A 128 -11.70 5.75 11.58
CA ARG A 128 -12.46 4.53 11.90
C ARG A 128 -13.33 4.69 13.15
N HIS A 129 -13.24 5.83 13.82
CA HIS A 129 -14.05 6.18 14.97
C HIS A 129 -15.53 6.33 14.59
N THR A 130 -16.44 6.11 15.55
CA THR A 130 -17.88 6.32 15.38
C THR A 130 -18.36 7.35 16.41
N PRO A 131 -18.87 8.53 16.00
CA PRO A 131 -18.96 9.01 14.62
C PRO A 131 -17.59 9.28 13.98
N THR A 132 -17.53 9.19 12.64
CA THR A 132 -16.31 9.47 11.87
C THR A 132 -15.88 10.91 12.09
N VAL A 133 -14.60 11.12 12.45
CA VAL A 133 -14.06 12.46 12.64
C VAL A 133 -13.55 13.02 11.30
N PRO A 134 -13.97 14.23 10.87
CA PRO A 134 -13.44 14.92 9.70
C PRO A 134 -11.91 15.10 9.77
N ARG A 135 -11.20 15.05 8.63
CA ARG A 135 -9.72 15.00 8.59
C ARG A 135 -9.09 16.19 9.30
N GLU A 136 -9.63 17.38 9.06
CA GLU A 136 -9.23 18.66 9.61
C GLU A 136 -9.36 18.74 11.15
N GLN A 137 -10.19 17.88 11.74
CA GLN A 137 -10.39 17.79 13.19
C GLN A 137 -9.50 16.71 13.85
N ARG A 138 -8.75 15.92 13.06
CA ARG A 138 -7.84 14.87 13.57
C ARG A 138 -6.51 15.48 14.01
N LEU A 139 -6.55 16.30 15.06
CA LEU A 139 -5.42 17.08 15.53
C LEU A 139 -4.25 16.20 16.00
N CYS A 140 -3.04 16.71 15.81
CA CYS A 140 -1.82 16.13 16.36
C CYS A 140 -1.83 16.15 17.89
N ARG A 141 -1.81 14.96 18.50
CA ARG A 141 -1.78 14.78 19.96
C ARG A 141 -0.56 15.37 20.63
N PHE A 142 0.55 15.45 19.88
CA PHE A 142 1.84 15.91 20.38
C PHE A 142 1.93 17.44 20.41
N CYS A 143 1.81 18.12 19.27
CA CYS A 143 1.93 19.58 19.25
C CYS A 143 0.64 20.31 19.63
N ARG A 144 -0.53 19.67 19.47
CA ARG A 144 -1.86 20.24 19.73
C ARG A 144 -2.13 21.58 19.06
N LEU A 145 -1.37 21.91 18.03
CA LEU A 145 -1.54 23.14 17.27
C LEU A 145 -2.79 23.05 16.41
N GLN A 146 -3.62 24.08 16.45
CA GLN A 146 -4.80 24.17 15.60
C GLN A 146 -4.40 24.10 14.12
N GLY A 147 -5.16 23.34 13.33
CA GLY A 147 -4.87 23.10 11.91
C GLY A 147 -3.73 22.11 11.64
N SER A 148 -3.06 21.58 12.67
CA SER A 148 -2.05 20.52 12.50
C SER A 148 -2.70 19.14 12.61
N VAL A 149 -2.95 18.49 11.47
CA VAL A 149 -3.46 17.12 11.40
C VAL A 149 -2.36 16.12 11.78
N GLU A 150 -2.70 15.10 12.57
CA GLU A 150 -1.80 14.00 12.92
C GLU A 150 -1.66 13.00 11.76
N ASP A 151 -0.98 13.42 10.70
CA ASP A 151 -0.62 12.56 9.57
C ASP A 151 0.87 12.17 9.59
N GLU A 152 1.22 11.25 8.70
CA GLU A 152 2.55 10.65 8.60
C GLU A 152 3.62 11.71 8.39
N VAL A 153 3.38 12.67 7.50
CA VAL A 153 4.33 13.74 7.20
C VAL A 153 4.49 14.69 8.39
N HIS A 154 3.38 15.08 9.02
CA HIS A 154 3.42 15.96 10.18
C HIS A 154 4.21 15.31 11.31
N VAL A 155 3.80 14.13 11.78
CA VAL A 155 4.42 13.48 12.94
C VAL A 155 5.87 13.10 12.64
N LEU A 156 6.15 12.47 11.50
CA LEU A 156 7.48 11.95 11.20
C LEU A 156 8.47 13.05 10.81
N LEU A 157 8.06 14.18 10.22
CA LEU A 157 9.01 15.12 9.62
C LEU A 157 8.90 16.57 10.10
N LYS A 158 7.75 17.02 10.61
CA LYS A 158 7.45 18.45 10.81
C LYS A 158 7.05 18.84 12.23
N CYS A 159 6.46 17.93 13.02
CA CYS A 159 5.86 18.24 14.31
C CYS A 159 6.88 18.85 15.29
N SER A 160 6.54 19.96 15.93
CA SER A 160 7.44 20.73 16.79
C SER A 160 7.62 20.18 18.22
N ALA A 161 6.80 19.21 18.60
CA ALA A 161 6.79 18.59 19.93
C ALA A 161 8.15 17.97 20.28
N GLU A 162 8.65 18.26 21.48
CA GLU A 162 10.00 17.91 21.92
C GLU A 162 10.23 16.40 21.95
N GLU A 163 9.21 15.65 22.35
CA GLU A 163 9.21 14.20 22.47
C GLU A 163 9.55 13.52 21.13
N LEU A 164 9.22 14.15 20.01
CA LEU A 164 9.51 13.64 18.66
C LEU A 164 10.85 14.15 18.11
N ARG A 165 11.37 15.29 18.62
CA ARG A 165 12.54 15.97 18.02
C ARG A 165 13.80 15.13 18.12
N HIS A 166 14.03 14.47 19.25
CA HIS A 166 15.23 13.66 19.46
C HIS A 166 15.30 12.48 18.49
N ALA A 167 14.26 11.65 18.46
CA ALA A 167 14.16 10.49 17.57
C ALA A 167 14.26 10.91 16.10
N ARG A 168 13.57 12.00 15.72
CA ARG A 168 13.63 12.55 14.35
C ARG A 168 15.04 13.00 13.99
N LYS A 169 15.72 13.70 14.90
CA LYS A 169 17.09 14.18 14.66
C LYS A 169 18.03 13.01 14.43
N GLN A 170 18.00 11.99 15.29
CA GLN A 170 18.82 10.78 15.12
C GLN A 170 18.57 10.10 13.77
N PHE A 171 17.29 9.91 13.42
CA PHE A 171 16.90 9.36 12.13
C PHE A 171 17.44 10.19 10.95
N LEU A 172 17.20 11.50 10.95
CA LEU A 172 17.61 12.37 9.86
C LEU A 172 19.13 12.47 9.74
N ASP A 173 19.87 12.49 10.85
CA ASP A 173 21.33 12.49 10.83
C ASP A 173 21.84 11.17 10.22
N ALA A 174 21.25 10.03 10.56
CA ALA A 174 21.59 8.73 9.97
C ALA A 174 21.28 8.65 8.46
N VAL A 175 20.16 9.22 8.03
CA VAL A 175 19.77 9.30 6.60
C VAL A 175 20.74 10.20 5.85
N PHE A 176 20.96 11.42 6.32
CA PHE A 176 21.75 12.43 5.60
C PHE A 176 23.25 12.15 5.61
N ALA A 177 23.75 11.34 6.54
CA ALA A 177 25.10 10.80 6.46
C ALA A 177 25.28 9.87 5.23
N ARG A 178 24.22 9.13 4.83
CA ARG A 178 24.25 8.18 3.70
C ARG A 178 23.73 8.77 2.40
N ARG A 179 22.80 9.73 2.48
CA ARG A 179 22.12 10.37 1.35
C ARG A 179 22.01 11.89 1.57
N PRO A 180 23.11 12.66 1.50
CA PRO A 180 23.10 14.10 1.80
C PRO A 180 22.10 14.92 0.96
N LEU A 181 21.95 14.57 -0.32
CA LEU A 181 21.07 15.25 -1.26
C LEU A 181 19.57 15.06 -0.97
N TRP A 182 19.21 14.11 -0.11
CA TRP A 182 17.81 13.86 0.23
C TRP A 182 17.20 14.94 1.12
N ARG A 183 17.99 15.89 1.65
CA ARG A 183 17.48 17.09 2.33
C ARG A 183 16.49 17.85 1.44
N ILE A 184 16.82 17.99 0.15
CA ILE A 184 15.97 18.66 -0.84
C ILE A 184 14.66 17.89 -1.03
N SER A 185 14.75 16.55 -1.12
CA SER A 185 13.57 15.69 -1.26
C SER A 185 12.65 15.80 -0.05
N ARG A 186 13.19 15.77 1.17
CA ARG A 186 12.42 15.94 2.41
C ARG A 186 11.62 17.24 2.42
N GLU A 187 12.22 18.33 1.96
CA GLU A 187 11.58 19.66 1.98
C GLU A 187 10.53 19.80 0.88
N ARG A 188 10.84 19.35 -0.34
CA ARG A 188 9.98 19.55 -1.51
C ARG A 188 8.91 18.46 -1.69
N MET A 189 9.21 17.24 -1.28
CA MET A 189 8.40 16.05 -1.54
C MET A 189 8.46 15.10 -0.31
N PRO A 190 7.87 15.46 0.83
CA PRO A 190 8.02 14.71 2.08
C PRO A 190 7.49 13.28 2.01
N GLU A 191 6.38 13.02 1.34
CA GLU A 191 5.82 11.68 1.12
C GLU A 191 6.78 10.82 0.30
N ARG A 192 7.38 11.43 -0.73
CA ARG A 192 8.40 10.80 -1.57
C ARG A 192 9.65 10.45 -0.76
N PHE A 193 10.09 11.35 0.11
CA PHE A 193 11.21 11.12 1.00
C PHE A 193 10.97 9.91 1.92
N LEU A 194 9.77 9.79 2.52
CA LEU A 194 9.40 8.62 3.33
C LEU A 194 9.36 7.33 2.47
N ALA A 195 8.83 7.42 1.25
CA ALA A 195 8.79 6.30 0.32
C ALA A 195 10.21 5.82 -0.04
N ASP A 196 11.12 6.74 -0.35
CA ASP A 196 12.52 6.44 -0.65
C ASP A 196 13.25 5.83 0.55
N CYS A 197 12.99 6.32 1.77
CA CYS A 197 13.53 5.71 3.00
C CYS A 197 13.07 4.25 3.19
N SER A 198 11.84 3.91 2.80
CA SER A 198 11.33 2.53 2.87
C SER A 198 11.93 1.58 1.83
N ALA A 199 12.53 2.13 0.77
CA ALA A 199 13.06 1.39 -0.38
C ALA A 199 14.59 1.29 -0.38
N ASP A 200 15.29 2.13 0.39
CA ASP A 200 16.75 2.18 0.39
C ASP A 200 17.37 1.25 1.43
N LYS A 201 18.22 0.33 0.98
CA LYS A 201 18.81 -0.73 1.81
C LYS A 201 19.70 -0.20 2.93
N ASP A 202 20.32 0.97 2.76
CA ASP A 202 21.25 1.53 3.73
C ASP A 202 20.54 2.33 4.83
N VAL A 203 19.29 2.74 4.58
CA VAL A 203 18.51 3.65 5.44
C VAL A 203 17.32 2.94 6.09
N VAL A 204 16.77 1.89 5.45
CA VAL A 204 15.50 1.27 5.86
C VAL A 204 15.49 0.78 7.31
N ALA A 205 16.61 0.30 7.83
CA ALA A 205 16.69 -0.18 9.21
C ALA A 205 16.52 0.97 10.21
N ALA A 206 17.22 2.09 10.00
CA ALA A 206 17.09 3.29 10.82
C ALA A 206 15.70 3.91 10.67
N PHE A 207 15.10 3.86 9.47
CA PHE A 207 13.73 4.32 9.27
C PHE A 207 12.71 3.47 10.02
N ALA A 208 12.85 2.14 9.98
CA ALA A 208 11.96 1.21 10.65
C ALA A 208 12.04 1.34 12.19
N GLU A 209 13.24 1.52 12.73
CA GLU A 209 13.46 1.82 14.15
C GLU A 209 12.80 3.15 14.56
N TYR A 210 13.04 4.21 13.78
CA TYR A 210 12.42 5.51 14.03
C TYR A 210 10.88 5.43 14.05
N VAL A 211 10.28 4.80 13.04
CA VAL A 211 8.82 4.62 12.96
C VAL A 211 8.30 3.82 14.14
N HIS A 212 9.00 2.79 14.57
CA HIS A 212 8.64 2.01 15.75
C HIS A 212 8.62 2.87 17.02
N SER A 213 9.70 3.63 17.28
CA SER A 213 9.77 4.52 18.44
C SER A 213 8.66 5.58 18.44
N ILE A 214 8.33 6.14 17.27
CA ILE A 214 7.19 7.07 17.16
C ILE A 214 5.87 6.38 17.48
N PHE A 215 5.67 5.12 17.06
CA PHE A 215 4.45 4.38 17.37
C PHE A 215 4.35 4.05 18.86
N GLU A 216 5.45 3.68 19.51
CA GLU A 216 5.49 3.50 20.97
C GLU A 216 5.13 4.80 21.71
N LEU A 217 5.60 5.96 21.23
CA LEU A 217 5.18 7.26 21.76
C LEU A 217 3.70 7.57 21.52
N CYS A 218 3.13 7.12 20.40
CA CYS A 218 1.69 7.29 20.15
C CYS A 218 0.85 6.49 21.16
N ASP A 219 1.33 5.34 21.62
CA ASP A 219 0.62 4.51 22.59
C ASP A 219 0.64 5.12 24.01
N THR A 220 1.58 6.02 24.31
CA THR A 220 1.69 6.69 25.62
C THR A 220 0.97 8.05 25.69
N VAL A 221 0.66 8.66 24.54
CA VAL A 221 0.02 9.97 24.47
C VAL A 221 -1.43 9.84 23.98
N PRO A 222 -2.43 10.33 24.75
CA PRO A 222 -3.82 10.26 24.34
C PRO A 222 -4.10 11.17 23.14
N MET A 223 -5.00 10.75 22.24
CA MET A 223 -5.39 11.54 21.09
C MET A 223 -6.04 12.86 21.50
N ALA A 224 -5.73 13.92 20.74
CA ALA A 224 -6.45 15.18 20.85
C ALA A 224 -7.72 15.11 20.00
N VAL A 225 -8.88 15.24 20.64
CA VAL A 225 -10.18 15.42 19.95
C VAL A 225 -10.67 16.81 20.31
N VAL A 226 -10.97 17.63 19.31
CA VAL A 226 -11.64 18.93 19.54
C VAL A 226 -13.10 18.62 19.89
N PRO A 227 -13.63 19.12 21.03
CA PRO A 227 -15.06 19.04 21.30
C PRO A 227 -15.80 19.73 20.15
N ILE A 228 -16.83 19.07 19.61
CA ILE A 228 -17.73 19.72 18.67
C ILE A 228 -18.40 20.86 19.44
N GLU A 229 -18.09 22.11 19.12
CA GLU A 229 -18.90 23.23 19.60
C GLU A 229 -20.30 23.03 19.01
N GLU A 230 -21.28 22.70 19.86
CA GLU A 230 -22.67 22.69 19.46
C GLU A 230 -23.02 24.09 18.94
N PRO A 231 -23.66 24.22 17.77
CA PRO A 231 -24.05 25.52 17.27
C PRO A 231 -24.93 26.19 18.32
N VAL A 232 -24.48 27.36 18.80
CA VAL A 232 -25.25 28.23 19.68
C VAL A 232 -26.60 28.44 19.01
N GLN A 233 -27.65 27.87 19.60
CA GLN A 233 -29.01 28.13 19.18
C GLN A 233 -29.26 29.63 19.42
N THR A 234 -29.12 30.43 18.37
CA THR A 234 -29.63 31.79 18.35
C THR A 234 -31.14 31.69 18.48
N ALA A 235 -31.65 31.92 19.69
CA ALA A 235 -33.07 32.09 19.95
C ALA A 235 -33.60 33.23 19.07
N ALA A 236 -34.64 32.92 18.29
CA ALA A 236 -35.42 33.88 17.53
C ALA A 236 -36.34 34.70 18.45
#